data_AF-I6ZIT2-F1
#
_entry.id   AF-I6ZIT2-F1
#
_cell.length_a   1.000
_cell.length_b   1.000
_cell.length_c   1.000
_cell.angle_alpha   90.00
_cell.angle_beta   90.00
_cell.angle_gamma   90.00
#
_symmetry.space_group_name_H-M   'P 1'
#
loop_
_entity.id
_entity.type
_entity.pdbx_description
1 polymer ?
#
loop_
_entity_poly.entity_id
_entity_poly.type
_entity_poly.pdbx_seq_one_letter_code
_entity_poly.pdbx_strand_id
1 'polypeptide(L)'
;KTTTTMGIMEGLGKRGQNVGGAIRQPSGGPTMNIKGTAAGGGNALLIPMTEFSLGLTGDINDITNAHNLAMVALNARMQHEANYDDEQLAQRGLRRLDIDPKNVEMGWVIDFAAQGLRNIIIGLGGKKDGFLMQSKFGITVSSELMAILAVAKDLADLRERLKHIVVAYDRKGNPITMAD
;
A
#
# COMPACT_ATOMS: atom_id res chain seq x y z
N LYS A 1 6.53 14.91 20.60
CA LYS A 1 6.31 15.63 19.31
C LYS A 1 4.82 15.90 19.08
N THR A 2 3.98 14.90 18.83
CA THR A 2 2.53 15.13 18.62
C THR A 2 1.85 15.85 19.79
N THR A 3 2.20 15.51 21.04
CA THR A 3 1.72 16.23 22.24
C THR A 3 2.03 17.73 22.18
N THR A 4 3.22 18.11 21.71
CA THR A 4 3.62 19.50 21.54
C THR A 4 2.82 20.17 20.43
N THR A 5 2.57 19.47 19.30
CA THR A 5 1.71 19.96 18.23
C THR A 5 0.30 20.27 18.75
N MET A 6 -0.32 19.34 19.49
CA MET A 6 -1.64 19.55 20.10
C MET A 6 -1.62 20.73 21.07
N GLY A 7 -0.65 20.76 22.00
CA GLY A 7 -0.55 21.82 23.01
C GLY A 7 -0.31 23.22 22.43
N ILE A 8 0.43 23.34 21.32
CA ILE A 8 0.59 24.63 20.63
C ILE A 8 -0.74 25.09 20.00
N MET A 9 -1.47 24.20 19.35
CA MET A 9 -2.78 24.54 18.76
C MET A 9 -3.77 24.96 19.84
N GLU A 10 -3.88 24.18 20.92
CA GLU A 10 -4.74 24.51 22.07
C GLU A 10 -4.34 25.86 22.69
N GLY A 11 -3.04 26.09 22.86
CA GLY A 11 -2.51 27.33 23.42
C GLY A 11 -2.79 28.56 22.55
N LEU A 12 -2.63 28.44 21.23
CA LEU A 12 -2.96 29.51 20.28
C LEU A 12 -4.47 29.79 20.26
N GLY A 13 -5.30 28.75 20.27
CA GLY A 13 -6.76 28.88 20.37
C GLY A 13 -7.20 29.60 21.65
N LYS A 14 -6.58 29.25 22.79
CA LYS A 14 -6.82 29.95 24.07
C LYS A 14 -6.45 31.44 24.05
N ARG A 15 -5.55 31.85 23.14
CA ARG A 15 -5.17 33.26 22.91
C ARG A 15 -6.03 33.96 21.85
N GLY A 16 -7.12 33.35 21.41
CA GLY A 16 -8.05 33.92 20.43
C GLY A 16 -7.56 33.86 18.97
N GLN A 17 -6.52 33.06 18.67
CA GLN A 17 -6.06 32.85 17.30
C GLN A 17 -6.89 31.76 16.62
N ASN A 18 -7.21 31.96 15.33
CA ASN A 18 -7.78 30.89 14.51
C ASN A 18 -6.64 29.96 14.05
N VAL A 19 -6.63 28.73 14.55
CA VAL A 19 -5.53 27.78 14.37
C VAL A 19 -6.08 26.40 14.04
N GLY A 20 -5.41 25.73 13.10
CA GLY A 20 -5.59 24.31 12.79
C GLY A 20 -4.25 23.63 12.59
N GLY A 21 -4.25 22.31 12.54
CA GLY A 21 -3.02 21.55 12.29
C GLY A 21 -3.28 20.22 11.61
N ALA A 22 -2.23 19.68 11.02
CA ALA A 22 -2.24 18.43 10.29
C ALA A 22 -1.26 17.45 10.93
N ILE A 23 -1.73 16.23 11.20
CA ILE A 23 -0.92 15.11 11.67
C ILE A 23 -1.21 13.88 10.82
N ARG A 24 -0.28 12.93 10.81
CA ARG A 24 -0.43 11.68 10.06
C ARG A 24 -1.32 10.70 10.83
N GLN A 25 -2.18 10.01 10.09
CA GLN A 25 -2.89 8.84 10.62
C GLN A 25 -1.87 7.75 11.04
N PRO A 26 -2.02 7.16 12.23
CA PRO A 26 -1.22 6.00 12.63
C PRO A 26 -1.71 4.72 11.95
N SER A 27 -0.75 3.83 11.68
CA SER A 27 -1.02 2.43 11.37
C SER A 27 -1.64 1.72 12.58
N GLY A 28 -2.66 0.89 12.36
CA GLY A 28 -3.31 0.09 13.39
C GLY A 28 -2.44 -1.09 13.86
N GLY A 29 -1.61 -1.64 12.97
CA GLY A 29 -0.76 -2.79 13.27
C GLY A 29 0.16 -2.60 14.49
N PRO A 30 0.96 -1.52 14.56
CA PRO A 30 1.79 -1.22 15.72
C PRO A 30 1.00 -0.89 17.00
N THR A 31 -0.20 -0.34 16.86
CA THR A 31 -1.11 0.01 17.97
C THR A 31 -1.47 -1.22 18.80
N MET A 32 -1.63 -2.37 18.15
CA MET A 32 -1.97 -3.65 18.79
C MET A 32 -0.77 -4.44 19.30
N ASN A 33 0.46 -3.93 19.15
CA ASN A 33 1.68 -4.63 19.54
C ASN A 33 2.43 -3.91 20.68
N ILE A 34 3.13 -2.80 20.37
CA ILE A 34 4.02 -2.10 21.33
C ILE A 34 3.70 -0.61 21.43
N LYS A 35 3.12 0.00 20.39
CA LYS A 35 2.91 1.46 20.37
C LYS A 35 1.56 1.79 20.98
N GLY A 36 1.54 2.74 21.92
CA GLY A 36 0.33 3.47 22.29
C GLY A 36 -0.13 4.39 21.15
N THR A 37 -1.03 5.31 21.48
CA THR A 37 -1.68 6.12 20.45
C THR A 37 -0.74 7.21 19.92
N ALA A 38 -0.77 7.43 18.61
CA ALA A 38 0.03 8.50 17.99
C ALA A 38 -0.62 9.89 18.13
N ALA A 39 -1.67 10.00 18.95
CA ALA A 39 -2.58 11.13 19.07
C ALA A 39 -2.09 12.26 20.01
N GLY A 40 -0.99 12.05 20.74
CA GLY A 40 -0.52 13.01 21.75
C GLY A 40 -0.34 12.36 23.12
N GLY A 41 -0.40 13.14 24.20
CA GLY A 41 -0.27 12.64 25.57
C GLY A 41 -0.80 13.61 26.63
N GLY A 42 -1.25 13.10 27.77
CA GLY A 42 -1.73 13.92 28.88
C GLY A 42 -3.03 14.66 28.54
N ASN A 43 -3.07 15.98 28.75
CA ASN A 43 -4.24 16.80 28.40
C ASN A 43 -4.22 17.33 26.96
N ALA A 44 -3.13 17.09 26.22
CA ALA A 44 -2.95 17.54 24.84
C ALA A 44 -3.02 16.33 23.90
N LEU A 45 -4.24 15.96 23.52
CA LEU A 45 -4.59 14.74 22.82
C LEU A 45 -5.58 15.03 21.69
N LEU A 46 -5.38 14.37 20.55
CA LEU A 46 -6.42 14.28 19.54
C LEU A 46 -7.51 13.29 19.98
N ILE A 47 -8.76 13.70 19.84
CA ILE A 47 -9.95 12.88 20.09
C ILE A 47 -10.84 12.82 18.83
N PRO A 48 -11.60 11.74 18.61
CA PRO A 48 -11.64 10.53 19.43
C PRO A 48 -10.49 9.56 19.11
N MET A 49 -9.82 9.08 20.17
CA MET A 49 -8.50 8.44 20.07
C MET A 49 -8.55 7.03 19.47
N THR A 50 -9.61 6.28 19.79
CA THR A 50 -9.81 4.90 19.33
C THR A 50 -9.96 4.87 17.83
N GLU A 51 -10.86 5.69 17.29
CA GLU A 51 -11.12 5.84 15.88
C GLU A 51 -9.86 6.31 15.16
N PHE A 52 -9.17 7.32 15.68
CA PHE A 52 -7.90 7.78 15.11
C PHE A 52 -6.83 6.67 15.04
N SER A 53 -6.81 5.76 16.02
CA SER A 53 -5.81 4.70 16.11
C SER A 53 -6.21 3.40 15.39
N LEU A 54 -7.50 3.20 15.13
CA LEU A 54 -8.10 1.97 14.59
C LEU A 54 -8.89 2.25 13.30
N GLY A 55 -8.24 2.92 12.35
CA GLY A 55 -8.72 3.02 10.97
C GLY A 55 -9.27 4.38 10.56
N LEU A 56 -9.63 5.25 11.51
CA LEU A 56 -10.19 6.58 11.29
C LEU A 56 -11.34 6.54 10.26
N THR A 57 -11.09 7.04 9.06
CA THR A 57 -12.02 7.12 7.93
C THR A 57 -11.87 5.99 6.91
N GLY A 58 -10.90 5.09 7.11
CA GLY A 58 -10.65 3.96 6.22
C GLY A 58 -9.49 4.15 5.23
N ASP A 59 -8.79 5.28 5.24
CA ASP A 59 -7.78 5.63 4.22
C ASP A 59 -6.69 4.55 4.06
N ILE A 60 -6.18 4.00 5.17
CA ILE A 60 -5.20 2.90 5.14
C ILE A 60 -5.82 1.62 4.57
N ASN A 61 -7.11 1.34 4.79
CA ASN A 61 -7.79 0.18 4.22
C ASN A 61 -7.91 0.33 2.70
N ASP A 62 -8.25 1.52 2.22
CA ASP A 62 -8.35 1.80 0.79
C ASP A 62 -6.98 1.68 0.09
N ILE A 63 -5.90 2.16 0.74
CA ILE A 63 -4.53 1.95 0.24
C ILE A 63 -4.15 0.47 0.25
N THR A 64 -4.53 -0.28 1.28
CA THR A 64 -4.29 -1.74 1.35
C THR A 64 -4.97 -2.44 0.18
N ASN A 65 -6.25 -2.11 -0.06
CA ASN A 65 -7.04 -2.70 -1.13
C ASN A 65 -6.49 -2.34 -2.51
N ALA A 66 -6.16 -1.07 -2.75
CA ALA A 66 -5.60 -0.62 -4.02
C ALA A 66 -4.23 -1.26 -4.31
N HIS A 67 -3.36 -1.36 -3.30
CA HIS A 67 -2.05 -1.99 -3.45
C HIS A 67 -2.19 -3.49 -3.75
N ASN A 68 -3.02 -4.20 -2.98
CA ASN A 68 -3.21 -5.63 -3.16
C ASN A 68 -3.96 -5.95 -4.47
N LEU A 69 -4.85 -5.07 -4.94
CA LEU A 69 -5.49 -5.23 -6.24
C LEU A 69 -4.47 -5.23 -7.39
N ALA A 70 -3.41 -4.41 -7.28
CA ALA A 70 -2.33 -4.45 -8.26
C ALA A 70 -1.53 -5.76 -8.20
N MET A 71 -1.27 -6.30 -7.00
CA MET A 71 -0.67 -7.62 -6.86
C MET A 71 -1.56 -8.74 -7.42
N VAL A 72 -2.88 -8.63 -7.28
CA VAL A 72 -3.85 -9.55 -7.90
C VAL A 72 -3.74 -9.47 -9.43
N ALA A 73 -3.74 -8.25 -10.01
CA ALA A 73 -3.60 -8.06 -11.44
C ALA A 73 -2.28 -8.63 -11.98
N LEU A 74 -1.18 -8.39 -11.27
CA LEU A 74 0.15 -8.93 -11.58
C LEU A 74 0.15 -10.47 -11.58
N ASN A 75 -0.35 -11.09 -10.52
CA ASN A 75 -0.39 -12.55 -10.42
C ASN A 75 -1.32 -13.18 -11.47
N ALA A 76 -2.47 -12.56 -11.74
CA ALA A 76 -3.39 -12.99 -12.78
C ALA A 76 -2.73 -12.91 -14.17
N ARG A 77 -1.98 -11.83 -14.45
CA ARG A 77 -1.20 -11.69 -15.68
C ARG A 77 -0.18 -12.84 -15.81
N MET A 78 0.63 -13.07 -14.79
CA MET A 78 1.64 -14.14 -14.78
C MET A 78 1.02 -15.52 -14.98
N GLN A 79 -0.09 -15.81 -14.29
CA GLN A 79 -0.80 -17.08 -14.43
C GLN A 79 -1.37 -17.27 -15.85
N HIS A 80 -1.98 -16.23 -16.44
CA HIS A 80 -2.50 -16.30 -17.80
C HIS A 80 -1.37 -16.53 -18.82
N GLU A 81 -0.23 -15.85 -18.69
CA GLU A 81 0.92 -16.06 -19.56
C GLU A 81 1.56 -17.45 -19.41
N ALA A 82 1.48 -18.05 -18.22
CA ALA A 82 1.89 -19.44 -18.01
C ALA A 82 0.91 -20.45 -18.63
N ASN A 83 -0.37 -20.08 -18.71
CA ASN A 83 -1.45 -20.98 -19.11
C ASN A 83 -1.78 -20.94 -20.60
N TYR A 84 -1.47 -19.83 -21.27
CA TYR A 84 -1.82 -19.53 -22.66
C TYR A 84 -0.58 -19.20 -23.49
N ASP A 85 -0.63 -19.55 -24.77
CA ASP A 85 0.34 -19.12 -25.77
C ASP A 85 0.05 -17.70 -26.30
N ASP A 86 0.95 -17.18 -27.14
CA ASP A 86 0.87 -15.81 -27.64
C ASP A 86 -0.30 -15.60 -28.61
N GLU A 87 -0.71 -16.62 -29.37
CA GLU A 87 -1.87 -16.55 -30.25
C GLU A 87 -3.15 -16.40 -29.42
N GLN A 88 -3.28 -17.17 -28.34
CA GLN A 88 -4.39 -17.10 -27.41
C GLN A 88 -4.44 -15.77 -26.63
N LEU A 89 -3.29 -15.18 -26.30
CA LEU A 89 -3.23 -13.86 -25.68
C LEU A 89 -3.63 -12.76 -26.68
N ALA A 90 -3.15 -12.84 -27.93
CA ALA A 90 -3.46 -11.89 -28.99
C ALA A 90 -4.96 -11.87 -29.34
N GLN A 91 -5.62 -13.03 -29.36
CA GLN A 91 -7.08 -13.12 -29.53
C GLN A 91 -7.88 -12.35 -28.46
N ARG A 92 -7.27 -12.09 -27.29
CA ARG A 92 -7.84 -11.32 -26.18
C ARG A 92 -7.35 -9.87 -26.16
N GLY A 93 -6.60 -9.43 -27.17
CA GLY A 93 -6.01 -8.09 -27.24
C GLY A 93 -4.88 -7.87 -26.24
N LEU A 94 -4.21 -8.95 -25.79
CA LEU A 94 -3.14 -8.89 -24.80
C LEU A 94 -1.80 -9.22 -25.44
N ARG A 95 -0.77 -8.43 -25.10
CA ARG A 95 0.63 -8.78 -25.36
C ARG A 95 1.20 -9.54 -24.16
N ARG A 96 2.15 -10.44 -24.41
CA ARG A 96 2.96 -11.04 -23.36
C ARG A 96 3.89 -9.97 -22.77
N LEU A 97 3.88 -9.83 -21.45
CA LEU A 97 4.81 -8.99 -20.70
C LEU A 97 6.09 -9.74 -20.35
N ASP A 98 6.03 -11.08 -20.27
CA ASP A 98 7.18 -11.97 -20.01
C ASP A 98 7.90 -11.62 -18.69
N ILE A 99 7.09 -11.46 -17.64
CA ILE A 99 7.51 -11.10 -16.29
C ILE A 99 8.47 -12.16 -15.77
N ASP A 100 9.62 -11.74 -15.23
CA ASP A 100 10.53 -12.64 -14.53
C ASP A 100 10.03 -12.84 -13.09
N PRO A 101 9.63 -14.07 -12.70
CA PRO A 101 9.15 -14.36 -11.35
C PRO A 101 10.17 -14.09 -10.24
N LYS A 102 11.46 -13.98 -10.58
CA LYS A 102 12.54 -13.66 -9.64
C LYS A 102 12.77 -12.16 -9.47
N ASN A 103 12.23 -11.33 -10.38
CA ASN A 103 12.38 -9.88 -10.39
C ASN A 103 11.03 -9.17 -10.27
N VAL A 104 10.21 -9.64 -9.32
CA VAL A 104 8.97 -8.95 -8.90
C VAL A 104 9.29 -8.10 -7.66
N GLU A 105 9.20 -6.78 -7.81
CA GLU A 105 9.54 -5.84 -6.73
C GLU A 105 8.39 -5.64 -5.76
N MET A 106 7.17 -5.56 -6.29
CA MET A 106 5.97 -5.34 -5.51
C MET A 106 5.65 -6.57 -4.65
N GLY A 107 5.28 -6.32 -3.39
CA GLY A 107 4.80 -7.35 -2.46
C GLY A 107 3.33 -7.11 -2.12
N TRP A 108 2.75 -7.99 -1.33
CA TRP A 108 1.45 -7.73 -0.72
C TRP A 108 1.61 -6.76 0.46
N VAL A 109 0.53 -6.12 0.90
CA VAL A 109 0.53 -5.32 2.12
C VAL A 109 -0.63 -5.67 3.03
N ILE A 110 -0.38 -5.51 4.33
CA ILE A 110 -1.40 -5.64 5.38
C ILE A 110 -1.04 -4.69 6.52
N ASP A 111 -2.02 -4.04 7.13
CA ASP A 111 -1.75 -3.10 8.23
C ASP A 111 -1.62 -3.79 9.59
N PHE A 112 -0.87 -4.89 9.64
CA PHE A 112 -0.62 -5.67 10.86
C PHE A 112 0.86 -5.97 11.05
N ALA A 113 1.26 -6.15 12.31
CA ALA A 113 2.62 -6.55 12.67
C ALA A 113 2.83 -8.06 12.48
N ALA A 114 2.76 -8.54 11.23
CA ALA A 114 2.83 -9.96 10.88
C ALA A 114 4.22 -10.36 10.34
N GLN A 115 5.21 -10.50 11.22
CA GLN A 115 6.60 -10.77 10.83
C GLN A 115 6.77 -12.10 10.07
N GLY A 116 5.93 -13.10 10.33
CA GLY A 116 5.94 -14.39 9.64
C GLY A 116 5.58 -14.33 8.16
N LEU A 117 4.99 -13.22 7.68
CA LEU A 117 4.62 -13.04 6.27
C LEU A 117 5.69 -12.32 5.43
N ARG A 118 6.85 -11.99 6.02
CA ARG A 118 7.93 -11.27 5.32
C ARG A 118 8.48 -12.04 4.12
N ASN A 119 8.51 -13.37 4.20
CA ASN A 119 8.96 -14.24 3.12
C ASN A 119 7.98 -15.40 3.02
N ILE A 120 7.32 -15.53 1.88
CA ILE A 120 6.32 -16.58 1.64
C ILE A 120 6.53 -17.20 0.26
N ILE A 121 5.89 -18.35 0.05
CA ILE A 121 5.72 -18.94 -1.27
C ILE A 121 4.22 -18.90 -1.57
N ILE A 122 3.86 -18.39 -2.74
CA ILE A 122 2.48 -18.31 -3.22
C ILE A 122 2.28 -19.21 -4.45
N GLY A 123 1.03 -19.42 -4.86
CA GLY A 123 0.70 -20.21 -6.05
C GLY A 123 1.06 -21.69 -5.94
N LEU A 124 1.04 -22.24 -4.72
CA LEU A 124 1.12 -23.68 -4.50
C LEU A 124 -0.18 -24.35 -4.98
N GLY A 125 -0.06 -25.53 -5.58
CA GLY A 125 -1.21 -26.28 -6.10
C GLY A 125 -1.04 -26.65 -7.57
N GLY A 126 -2.17 -26.74 -8.28
CA GLY A 126 -2.23 -27.03 -9.71
C GLY A 126 -2.30 -25.78 -10.59
N LYS A 127 -2.51 -26.00 -11.89
CA LYS A 127 -2.52 -24.97 -12.95
C LYS A 127 -3.47 -23.79 -12.69
N LYS A 128 -4.51 -23.99 -11.87
CA LYS A 128 -5.55 -22.99 -11.58
C LYS A 128 -5.35 -22.26 -10.24
N ASP A 129 -4.34 -22.61 -9.45
CA ASP A 129 -4.16 -22.11 -8.07
C ASP A 129 -3.23 -20.88 -7.97
N GLY A 130 -2.82 -20.32 -9.12
CA GLY A 130 -1.96 -19.14 -9.21
C GLY A 130 -0.62 -19.44 -9.86
N PHE A 131 0.32 -18.51 -9.74
CA PHE A 131 1.67 -18.64 -10.24
C PHE A 131 2.64 -18.94 -9.10
N LEU A 132 3.40 -20.04 -9.18
CA LEU A 132 4.34 -20.45 -8.14
C LEU A 132 5.55 -19.49 -8.09
N MET A 133 5.66 -18.71 -7.02
CA MET A 133 6.79 -17.79 -6.81
C MET A 133 7.04 -17.47 -5.34
N GLN A 134 8.25 -16.99 -5.04
CA GLN A 134 8.53 -16.33 -3.76
C GLN A 134 7.85 -14.97 -3.74
N SER A 135 7.30 -14.59 -2.59
CA SER A 135 6.65 -13.30 -2.39
C SER A 135 6.84 -12.81 -0.95
N LYS A 136 6.28 -11.66 -0.62
CA LYS A 136 6.47 -10.95 0.65
C LYS A 136 5.25 -10.12 1.00
N PHE A 137 5.03 -9.91 2.30
CA PHE A 137 4.13 -8.87 2.83
C PHE A 137 4.93 -7.72 3.46
N GLY A 138 4.51 -6.50 3.16
CA GLY A 138 4.89 -5.28 3.87
C GLY A 138 3.76 -4.77 4.76
N ILE A 139 4.06 -3.74 5.56
CA ILE A 139 3.02 -2.99 6.28
C ILE A 139 2.39 -1.98 5.32
N THR A 140 1.06 -1.76 5.37
CA THR A 140 0.40 -0.88 4.39
C THR A 140 1.01 0.52 4.32
N VAL A 141 1.41 1.10 5.45
CA VAL A 141 2.03 2.43 5.47
C VAL A 141 3.40 2.51 4.80
N SER A 142 4.02 1.38 4.43
CA SER A 142 5.24 1.33 3.60
C SER A 142 4.95 1.22 2.09
N SER A 143 3.68 1.15 1.69
CA SER A 143 3.26 1.16 0.28
C SER A 143 3.68 2.45 -0.40
N GLU A 144 4.18 2.36 -1.64
CA GLU A 144 4.45 3.54 -2.48
C GLU A 144 3.19 4.38 -2.73
N LEU A 145 2.00 3.75 -2.76
CA LEU A 145 0.72 4.45 -2.88
C LEU A 145 0.51 5.45 -1.74
N MET A 146 1.00 5.14 -0.53
CA MET A 146 0.93 6.05 0.62
C MET A 146 1.81 7.29 0.40
N ALA A 147 3.00 7.11 -0.18
CA ALA A 147 3.90 8.21 -0.51
C ALA A 147 3.32 9.08 -1.62
N ILE A 148 2.75 8.47 -2.66
CA ILE A 148 2.09 9.16 -3.77
C ILE A 148 0.88 9.95 -3.25
N LEU A 149 0.02 9.36 -2.41
CA LEU A 149 -1.14 10.04 -1.85
C LEU A 149 -0.74 11.27 -1.03
N ALA A 150 0.36 11.21 -0.29
CA ALA A 150 0.85 12.32 0.53
C ALA A 150 1.37 13.53 -0.27
N VAL A 151 1.66 13.36 -1.57
CA VAL A 151 2.22 14.42 -2.43
C VAL A 151 1.37 14.73 -3.67
N ALA A 152 0.32 13.96 -3.93
CA ALA A 152 -0.58 14.17 -5.05
C ALA A 152 -1.38 15.47 -4.87
N LYS A 153 -1.54 16.21 -5.96
CA LYS A 153 -2.25 17.50 -5.96
C LYS A 153 -3.76 17.36 -6.16
N ASP A 154 -4.14 16.37 -6.96
CA ASP A 154 -5.51 16.06 -7.34
C ASP A 154 -5.60 14.62 -7.85
N LEU A 155 -6.81 14.18 -8.24
CA LEU A 155 -7.06 12.82 -8.71
C LEU A 155 -6.37 12.49 -10.04
N ALA A 156 -6.17 13.49 -10.92
CA ALA A 156 -5.50 13.27 -12.19
C ALA A 156 -3.99 13.07 -11.99
N ASP A 157 -3.36 13.90 -11.14
CA ASP A 157 -1.96 13.74 -10.71
C ASP A 157 -1.74 12.42 -9.96
N LEU A 158 -2.68 12.04 -9.07
CA LEU A 158 -2.65 10.73 -8.41
C LEU A 158 -2.61 9.59 -9.43
N ARG A 159 -3.58 9.57 -10.37
CA ARG A 159 -3.66 8.52 -11.40
C ARG A 159 -2.40 8.49 -12.27
N GLU A 160 -1.86 9.64 -12.63
CA GLU A 160 -0.65 9.71 -13.43
C GLU A 160 0.56 9.13 -12.68
N ARG A 161 0.75 9.49 -11.41
CA ARG A 161 1.83 8.93 -10.58
C ARG A 161 1.72 7.43 -10.40
N LEU A 162 0.50 6.91 -10.21
CA LEU A 162 0.27 5.48 -10.04
C LEU A 162 0.74 4.68 -11.26
N LYS A 163 0.57 5.20 -12.48
CA LYS A 163 1.01 4.53 -13.72
C LYS A 163 2.51 4.27 -13.75
N HIS A 164 3.32 5.12 -13.13
CA HIS A 164 4.78 5.06 -13.18
C HIS A 164 5.39 4.13 -12.13
N ILE A 165 4.58 3.52 -11.25
CA ILE A 165 5.05 2.53 -10.29
C ILE A 165 5.55 1.31 -11.06
N VAL A 166 6.81 0.95 -10.84
CA VAL A 166 7.40 -0.29 -11.36
C VAL A 166 6.96 -1.44 -10.46
N VAL A 167 6.26 -2.42 -11.02
CA VAL A 167 5.75 -3.58 -10.28
C VAL A 167 6.67 -4.79 -10.37
N ALA A 168 7.32 -4.96 -11.52
CA ALA A 168 8.20 -6.06 -11.83
C ALA A 168 9.14 -5.71 -12.99
N TYR A 169 10.02 -6.64 -13.33
CA TYR A 169 10.83 -6.58 -14.54
C TYR A 169 10.54 -7.79 -15.45
N ASP A 170 10.65 -7.58 -16.75
CA ASP A 170 10.63 -8.68 -17.72
C ASP A 170 11.93 -9.49 -17.68
N ARG A 171 11.98 -10.63 -18.37
CA ARG A 171 13.18 -11.48 -18.46
C ARG A 171 14.38 -10.82 -19.14
N LYS A 172 14.19 -9.67 -19.81
CA LYS A 172 15.25 -8.87 -20.44
C LYS A 172 15.72 -7.73 -19.51
N GLY A 173 15.11 -7.57 -18.34
CA GLY A 173 15.42 -6.52 -17.37
C GLY A 173 14.72 -5.19 -17.64
N ASN A 174 13.73 -5.13 -18.54
CA ASN A 174 12.95 -3.91 -18.75
C ASN A 174 11.90 -3.76 -17.64
N PRO A 175 11.66 -2.53 -17.14
CA PRO A 175 10.64 -2.29 -16.13
C PRO A 175 9.24 -2.54 -16.71
N ILE A 176 8.40 -3.16 -15.90
CA ILE A 176 6.97 -3.30 -16.13
C ILE A 176 6.27 -2.43 -15.09
N THR A 177 5.42 -1.53 -15.59
CA THR A 177 4.76 -0.53 -14.77
C THR A 177 3.30 -0.88 -14.51
N MET A 178 2.63 -0.14 -13.62
CA MET A 178 1.18 -0.26 -13.42
C MET A 178 0.34 0.08 -14.66
N ALA A 179 0.92 0.77 -15.65
CA ALA A 179 0.23 1.10 -16.89
C ALA A 179 0.15 -0.07 -17.88
N ASP A 180 1.03 -1.07 -17.75
CA ASP A 180 1.17 -2.24 -18.64
C ASP A 180 0.23 -3.41 -18.29
#